data_AF-A0A6I2L1J7-F1
#
_entry.id   AF-A0A6I2L1J7-F1
#
_cell.length_a   1.000
_cell.length_b   1.000
_cell.length_c   1.000
_cell.angle_alpha   90.00
_cell.angle_beta   90.00
_cell.angle_gamma   90.00
#
_symmetry.space_group_name_H-M   'P 1'
#
loop_
_entity.id
_entity.type
_entity.pdbx_description
1 polymer ?
#
loop_
_entity_poly.entity_id
_entity_poly.type
_entity_poly.pdbx_seq_one_letter_code
_entity_poly.pdbx_strand_id
1 'polypeptide(L)'
;MNSRLQKQAAALAALSPEDRARLERLAALAKLSPEDLWPEVWQYGFDDVEDSIDADLEAEEYFKENPGIDNAEVMAEARALVATYGKPKRKTG
;
A
#
# COMPACT_ATOMS: atom_id res chain seq x y z
N MET A 1 -14.86 -25.66 6.66
CA MET A 1 -14.18 -24.77 5.68
C MET A 1 -15.06 -23.57 5.41
N ASN A 2 -14.51 -22.36 5.40
CA ASN A 2 -15.28 -21.12 5.28
C ASN A 2 -15.96 -21.02 3.90
N SER A 3 -17.29 -20.88 3.86
CA SER A 3 -18.07 -20.76 2.63
C SER A 3 -17.57 -19.65 1.71
N ARG A 4 -17.03 -18.56 2.28
CA ARG A 4 -16.46 -17.44 1.53
C ARG A 4 -15.19 -17.84 0.74
N LEU A 5 -14.28 -18.60 1.34
CA LEU A 5 -13.04 -19.04 0.67
C LEU A 5 -13.35 -20.00 -0.49
N GLN A 6 -14.35 -20.88 -0.32
CA GLN A 6 -14.79 -21.77 -1.40
C GLN A 6 -15.40 -21.00 -2.57
N LYS A 7 -16.20 -19.95 -2.29
CA LYS A 7 -16.75 -19.07 -3.33
C LYS A 7 -15.65 -18.31 -4.07
N GLN A 8 -14.66 -17.79 -3.36
CA GLN A 8 -13.52 -17.11 -3.96
C GLN A 8 -12.72 -18.04 -4.87
N ALA A 9 -12.41 -19.26 -4.40
CA ALA A 9 -11.67 -20.23 -5.20
C ALA A 9 -12.45 -20.68 -6.44
N ALA A 10 -13.76 -20.91 -6.31
CA ALA A 10 -14.63 -21.26 -7.43
C ALA A 10 -14.71 -20.13 -8.46
N ALA A 11 -14.80 -18.88 -8.02
CA ALA A 11 -14.83 -17.73 -8.91
C ALA A 11 -13.49 -17.49 -9.61
N LEU A 12 -12.36 -17.66 -8.89
CA LEU A 12 -11.02 -17.60 -9.48
C LEU A 12 -10.85 -18.62 -10.61
N ALA A 13 -11.39 -19.83 -10.42
CA ALA A 13 -11.38 -20.89 -11.43
C ALA A 13 -12.37 -20.64 -12.59
N ALA A 14 -13.38 -19.79 -12.38
CA ALA A 14 -14.41 -19.46 -13.36
C ALA A 14 -14.14 -18.13 -14.09
N LEU A 15 -13.01 -17.47 -13.84
CA LEU A 15 -12.61 -16.26 -14.56
C LEU A 15 -12.52 -16.52 -16.06
N SER A 16 -12.89 -15.50 -16.84
CA SER A 16 -12.65 -15.52 -18.27
C SER A 16 -11.13 -15.55 -18.55
N PRO A 17 -10.69 -16.04 -19.72
CA PRO A 17 -9.27 -15.96 -20.09
C PRO A 17 -8.73 -14.53 -20.10
N GLU A 18 -9.57 -13.56 -20.46
CA GLU A 18 -9.23 -12.13 -20.47
C GLU A 18 -9.02 -11.60 -19.05
N ASP A 19 -9.94 -11.88 -18.13
CA ASP A 19 -9.82 -11.45 -16.73
C ASP A 19 -8.66 -12.17 -16.02
N ARG A 20 -8.39 -13.43 -16.39
CA ARG A 20 -7.23 -14.17 -15.88
C ARG A 20 -5.92 -13.51 -16.33
N ALA A 21 -5.81 -13.14 -17.61
CA ALA A 21 -4.65 -12.43 -18.13
C ALA A 21 -4.51 -11.03 -17.49
N ARG A 22 -5.63 -10.33 -17.27
CA ARG A 22 -5.66 -9.05 -16.54
C ARG A 22 -5.11 -9.22 -15.12
N LEU A 23 -5.59 -10.23 -14.37
CA LEU A 23 -5.12 -10.53 -13.02
C LEU A 23 -3.62 -10.87 -12.97
N GLU A 24 -3.14 -11.69 -13.92
CA GLU A 24 -1.72 -12.06 -14.01
C GLU A 24 -0.82 -10.85 -14.27
N ARG A 25 -1.26 -9.93 -15.15
CA ARG A 25 -0.55 -8.68 -15.42
C ARG A 25 -0.47 -7.80 -14.17
N LEU A 26 -1.58 -7.62 -13.46
CA LEU A 26 -1.62 -6.80 -12.25
C LEU A 26 -0.78 -7.40 -11.12
N ALA A 27 -0.85 -8.72 -10.95
CA ALA A 27 -0.03 -9.42 -9.97
C ALA A 27 1.47 -9.23 -10.26
N ALA A 28 1.88 -9.29 -11.54
CA ALA A 28 3.26 -9.02 -11.93
C ALA A 28 3.70 -7.57 -11.62
N LEU A 29 2.84 -6.58 -11.83
CA LEU A 29 3.12 -5.17 -11.50
C LEU A 29 3.26 -4.96 -9.99
N ALA A 30 2.34 -5.55 -9.21
CA ALA A 30 2.36 -5.50 -7.75
C ALA A 30 3.43 -6.41 -7.11
N LYS A 31 4.18 -7.18 -7.90
CA LYS A 31 5.19 -8.17 -7.44
C LYS A 31 4.57 -9.24 -6.51
N LEU A 32 3.32 -9.62 -6.77
CA LEU A 32 2.56 -10.64 -6.04
C LEU A 32 2.21 -11.83 -6.95
N SER A 33 1.73 -12.93 -6.36
CA SER A 33 1.10 -14.00 -7.14
C SER A 33 -0.36 -13.65 -7.47
N PRO A 34 -0.93 -14.15 -8.59
CA PRO A 34 -2.35 -13.96 -8.90
C PRO A 34 -3.28 -14.44 -7.79
N GLU A 35 -2.91 -15.51 -7.09
CA GLU A 35 -3.65 -16.08 -5.97
C GLU A 35 -3.63 -15.17 -4.73
N ASP A 36 -2.54 -14.45 -4.50
CA ASP A 36 -2.40 -13.49 -3.39
C ASP A 36 -3.13 -12.17 -3.68
N LEU A 37 -3.18 -11.75 -4.95
CA LEU A 37 -3.91 -10.54 -5.38
C LEU A 37 -5.43 -10.76 -5.46
N TRP A 38 -5.87 -11.99 -5.75
CA TRP A 38 -7.27 -12.32 -5.98
C TRP A 38 -8.24 -11.92 -4.85
N PRO A 39 -7.94 -12.09 -3.54
CA PRO A 39 -8.85 -11.68 -2.47
C PRO A 39 -9.20 -10.20 -2.52
N GLU A 40 -8.26 -9.36 -2.95
CA GLU A 40 -8.42 -7.91 -3.08
C GLU A 40 -9.29 -7.56 -4.29
N VAL A 41 -8.97 -8.14 -5.45
CA VAL A 41 -9.77 -8.00 -6.69
C VAL A 41 -11.20 -8.51 -6.48
N TRP A 42 -11.37 -9.60 -5.73
CA TRP A 42 -12.70 -10.13 -5.38
C TRP A 42 -13.50 -9.18 -4.48
N GLN A 43 -12.82 -8.43 -3.61
CA GLN A 43 -13.47 -7.57 -2.63
C GLN A 43 -13.79 -6.18 -3.19
N TYR A 44 -12.87 -5.60 -3.96
CA TYR A 44 -12.96 -4.22 -4.44
C TYR A 44 -13.24 -4.14 -5.95
N GLY A 45 -13.00 -5.22 -6.70
CA GLY A 45 -13.11 -5.23 -8.15
C GLY A 45 -11.76 -4.98 -8.82
N PHE A 46 -11.71 -5.18 -10.13
CA PHE A 46 -10.48 -4.94 -10.89
C PHE A 46 -10.10 -3.46 -10.90
N ASP A 47 -11.03 -2.58 -11.25
CA ASP A 47 -10.73 -1.17 -11.49
C ASP A 47 -10.12 -0.48 -10.25
N ASP A 48 -10.70 -0.69 -9.06
CA ASP A 48 -10.16 -0.16 -7.80
C ASP A 48 -8.75 -0.68 -7.47
N VAL A 49 -8.46 -1.94 -7.82
CA VAL A 49 -7.14 -2.54 -7.60
C VAL A 49 -6.13 -2.05 -8.63
N GLU A 50 -6.53 -1.85 -9.89
CA GLU A 50 -5.67 -1.24 -10.91
C GLU A 50 -5.27 0.17 -10.50
N ASP A 51 -6.24 1.00 -10.10
CA ASP A 51 -5.99 2.38 -9.64
C ASP A 51 -5.03 2.40 -8.42
N SER A 52 -5.17 1.45 -7.50
CA SER A 52 -4.28 1.34 -6.34
C SER A 52 -2.85 0.96 -6.73
N ILE A 53 -2.68 -0.01 -7.65
CA ILE A 53 -1.35 -0.43 -8.12
C ILE A 53 -0.68 0.70 -8.89
N ASP A 54 -1.42 1.41 -9.74
CA ASP A 54 -0.90 2.55 -10.49
C ASP A 54 -0.47 3.68 -9.53
N ALA A 55 -1.26 3.96 -8.49
CA ALA A 55 -0.89 4.93 -7.46
C ALA A 55 0.39 4.54 -6.69
N ASP A 56 0.58 3.25 -6.39
CA ASP A 56 1.80 2.76 -5.75
C ASP A 56 3.03 2.91 -6.67
N LEU A 57 2.88 2.62 -7.97
CA LEU A 57 3.95 2.80 -8.95
C LEU A 57 4.32 4.28 -9.14
N GLU A 58 3.32 5.16 -9.19
CA GLU A 58 3.53 6.62 -9.24
C GLU A 58 4.25 7.12 -7.97
N ALA A 59 3.87 6.60 -6.80
CA ALA A 59 4.54 6.92 -5.54
C ALA A 59 5.99 6.42 -5.51
N GLU A 60 6.24 5.17 -5.96
CA GLU A 60 7.60 4.62 -6.08
C GLU A 60 8.47 5.51 -7.00
N GLU A 61 7.93 5.96 -8.14
CA GLU A 61 8.66 6.85 -9.05
C GLU A 61 8.91 8.23 -8.44
N TYR A 62 7.88 8.82 -7.80
CA TYR A 62 8.00 10.11 -7.13
C TYR A 62 9.12 10.10 -6.09
N PHE A 63 9.23 9.04 -5.28
CA PHE A 63 10.26 8.95 -4.24
C PHE A 63 11.67 8.66 -4.78
N LYS A 64 11.83 8.16 -6.01
CA LYS A 64 13.15 8.09 -6.67
C LYS A 64 13.67 9.49 -6.99
N GLU A 65 12.80 10.38 -7.45
CA GLU A 65 13.15 11.76 -7.78
C GLU A 65 13.15 12.68 -6.55
N ASN A 66 12.34 12.35 -5.54
CA ASN A 66 12.15 13.13 -4.32
C ASN A 66 12.48 12.27 -3.09
N PRO A 67 13.76 11.92 -2.88
CA PRO A 67 14.16 11.20 -1.69
C PRO A 67 13.75 12.00 -0.46
N GLY A 68 12.96 11.39 0.42
CA GLY A 68 12.53 12.01 1.67
C GLY A 68 13.71 12.33 2.60
N ILE A 69 13.42 13.07 3.67
CA ILE A 69 14.40 13.35 4.73
C ILE A 69 14.47 12.14 5.67
N ASP A 70 15.68 11.79 6.11
CA ASP A 70 15.86 10.70 7.08
C ASP A 70 15.14 11.02 8.40
N ASN A 71 14.55 9.99 9.01
CA ASN A 71 13.89 10.11 10.30
C ASN A 71 14.84 10.67 11.37
N ALA A 72 16.12 10.28 11.34
CA ALA A 72 17.10 10.79 12.29
C ALA A 72 17.27 12.30 12.20
N GLU A 73 17.29 12.84 10.97
CA GLU A 73 17.40 14.27 10.69
C GLU A 73 16.12 15.01 11.11
N VAL A 74 14.94 14.48 10.76
CA VAL A 74 13.64 15.01 11.23
C VAL A 74 13.60 15.09 12.75
N MET A 75 14.06 14.04 13.44
CA MET A 75 14.07 13.99 14.91
C MET A 75 15.13 14.89 15.54
N ALA A 76 16.23 15.17 14.84
CA ALA A 76 17.24 16.14 15.28
C ALA A 76 16.68 17.57 15.20
N GLU A 77 16.04 17.91 14.08
CA GLU A 77 15.41 19.22 13.88
C GLU A 77 14.24 19.44 14.85
N ALA A 78 13.39 18.42 15.05
CA ALA A 78 12.32 18.46 16.03
C ALA A 78 12.85 18.71 17.46
N ARG A 79 13.96 18.05 17.84
CA ARG A 79 14.60 18.28 19.15
C ARG A 79 15.16 19.69 19.28
N ALA A 80 15.76 20.24 18.21
CA ALA A 80 16.23 21.61 18.19
C ALA A 80 15.07 22.60 18.40
N LEU A 81 13.96 22.42 17.69
CA LEU A 81 12.76 23.25 17.85
C LEU A 81 12.19 23.20 19.27
N VAL A 82 12.12 22.01 19.88
CA VAL A 82 11.69 21.86 21.27
C VAL A 82 12.67 22.53 22.23
N ALA A 83 13.98 22.46 22.00
CA ALA A 83 14.95 23.15 22.84
C ALA A 83 14.81 24.68 22.74
N THR A 84 14.55 25.22 21.54
CA THR A 84 14.43 26.66 21.31
C THR A 84 13.11 27.24 21.77
N TYR A 85 11.99 26.55 21.54
CA TYR A 85 10.64 27.08 21.75
C TYR A 85 9.81 26.32 22.79
N GLY A 86 10.32 25.19 23.28
CA GLY A 86 9.64 24.37 24.29
C GLY A 86 9.53 25.13 25.59
N LYS A 87 8.30 25.43 26.00
CA LYS A 87 8.04 26.10 27.29
C LYS A 87 8.50 25.19 28.43
N PRO A 88 9.32 25.70 29.37
CA PRO A 88 9.64 24.93 30.57
C PRO A 88 8.36 24.68 31.36
N LYS A 89 8.15 23.43 31.81
CA LYS A 89 7.10 23.14 32.79
C LYS A 89 7.37 23.97 34.05
N ARG A 90 6.42 24.83 34.44
CA ARG A 90 6.43 25.47 35.75
C ARG A 90 6.46 24.35 36.81
N LYS A 91 7.53 24.30 37.61
CA LYS A 91 7.53 23.55 38.86
C LYS A 91 6.57 24.29 39.80
N THR A 92 5.34 23.82 39.91
CA THR A 92 4.47 24.21 41.01
C THR A 92 5.08 23.61 42.27
N GLY A 93 5.65 24.46 43.11
CA GLY A 93 6.10 24.12 44.46
C GLY A 93 4.93 24.02 45.43
#